data_AF-F0WER8-F1
#
_entry.id   AF-F0WER8-F1
#
_cell.length_a   1.000
_cell.length_b   1.000
_cell.length_c   1.000
_cell.angle_alpha   90.00
_cell.angle_beta   90.00
_cell.angle_gamma   90.00
#
_symmetry.space_group_name_H-M   'P 1'
#
loop_
_entity.id
_entity.type
_entity.pdbx_description
1 polymer ?
#
loop_
_entity_poly.entity_id
_entity_poly.type
_entity_poly.pdbx_seq_one_letter_code
_entity_poly.pdbx_strand_id
1 'polypeptide(L)'
;MPRERKRSPGETNQTNDMQHILDEFYGHLTPEKRDTKRDLIDTWVKQRRHIEEMCRVITGASQKSTQEIGTATVISREGEEAIKLWVNSLRREGIPISALMLELKAQSVAEDEDVLSDVLTGAWS
;
A
#
# COMPACT_ATOMS: atom_id res chain seq x y z
N MET A 1 -26.53 -44.70 6.15
CA MET A 1 -25.06 -44.68 6.12
C MET A 1 -24.58 -43.38 5.52
N PRO A 2 -24.07 -42.39 6.28
CA PRO A 2 -23.52 -41.18 5.71
C PRO A 2 -22.06 -41.41 5.28
N ARG A 3 -21.76 -40.96 4.07
CA ARG A 3 -20.49 -41.15 3.35
C ARG A 3 -19.46 -40.18 3.92
N GLU A 4 -18.48 -40.71 4.66
CA GLU A 4 -17.34 -39.95 5.16
C GLU A 4 -16.58 -39.29 4.00
N ARG A 5 -16.50 -37.96 4.03
CA ARG A 5 -15.62 -37.19 3.14
C ARG A 5 -14.20 -37.35 3.67
N LYS A 6 -13.37 -38.11 2.95
CA LYS A 6 -11.94 -38.26 3.21
C LYS A 6 -11.29 -36.87 3.21
N ARG A 7 -10.78 -36.42 4.36
CA ARG A 7 -10.00 -35.20 4.52
C ARG A 7 -8.64 -35.39 3.83
N SER A 8 -8.29 -34.49 2.92
CA SER A 8 -7.02 -34.50 2.20
C SER A 8 -5.85 -34.20 3.15
N PRO A 9 -4.74 -34.96 3.18
CA PRO A 9 -3.71 -34.85 4.23
C PRO A 9 -2.72 -33.66 4.10
N GLY A 10 -3.00 -32.63 3.29
CA GLY A 10 -2.02 -31.60 2.94
C GLY A 10 -2.25 -30.18 3.48
N GLU A 11 -3.44 -29.85 3.99
CA GLU A 11 -3.82 -28.43 4.20
C GLU A 11 -3.79 -27.97 5.67
N THR A 12 -3.46 -28.83 6.63
CA THR A 12 -3.73 -28.57 8.06
C THR A 12 -2.63 -27.85 8.85
N ASN A 13 -1.41 -27.73 8.30
CA ASN A 13 -0.32 -27.09 9.04
C ASN A 13 -0.35 -25.56 8.96
N GLN A 14 -0.78 -24.97 7.84
CA GLN A 14 -0.80 -23.51 7.67
C GLN A 14 -1.99 -22.87 8.38
N THR A 15 -3.15 -23.54 8.45
CA THR A 15 -4.35 -22.99 9.11
C THR A 15 -4.17 -22.91 10.63
N ASN A 16 -3.48 -23.91 11.22
CA ASN A 16 -3.18 -23.93 12.65
C ASN A 16 -2.14 -22.87 13.02
N ASP A 17 -1.15 -22.66 12.15
CA ASP A 17 -0.14 -21.59 12.27
C ASP A 17 -0.77 -20.20 12.13
N MET A 18 -1.70 -20.01 11.18
CA MET A 18 -2.40 -18.75 10.96
C MET A 18 -3.30 -18.35 12.15
N GLN A 19 -4.04 -19.29 12.73
CA GLN A 19 -4.84 -18.99 13.93
C GLN A 19 -3.95 -18.64 15.13
N HIS A 20 -2.84 -19.36 15.31
CA HIS A 20 -1.86 -19.03 16.33
C HIS A 20 -1.29 -17.61 16.16
N ILE A 21 -0.90 -17.23 14.94
CA ILE A 21 -0.42 -15.86 14.62
C ILE A 21 -1.51 -14.81 14.91
N LEU A 22 -2.76 -15.09 14.53
CA LEU A 22 -3.86 -14.16 14.78
C LEU A 22 -4.15 -14.02 16.27
N ASP A 23 -4.05 -15.07 17.05
CA ASP A 23 -4.27 -15.01 18.50
C ASP A 23 -3.12 -14.32 19.23
N GLU A 24 -1.87 -14.58 18.83
CA GLU A 24 -0.67 -13.97 19.42
C GLU A 24 -0.58 -12.46 19.13
N PHE A 25 -0.71 -12.07 17.86
CA PHE A 25 -0.49 -10.67 17.44
C PHE A 25 -1.77 -9.83 17.39
N TYR A 26 -2.92 -10.47 17.17
CA TYR A 26 -4.21 -9.81 16.94
C TYR A 26 -5.33 -10.30 17.87
N GLY A 27 -4.99 -11.02 18.96
CA GLY A 27 -5.95 -11.59 19.90
C GLY A 27 -6.86 -10.57 20.58
N HIS A 28 -6.40 -9.31 20.67
CA HIS A 28 -7.15 -8.18 21.24
C HIS A 28 -8.15 -7.54 20.26
N LEU A 29 -8.12 -7.92 18.97
CA LEU A 29 -9.02 -7.36 17.96
C LEU A 29 -10.37 -8.08 17.93
N THR A 30 -11.41 -7.33 17.53
CA THR A 30 -12.73 -7.90 17.24
C THR A 30 -12.65 -8.91 16.09
N PRO A 31 -13.58 -9.87 16.01
CA PRO A 31 -13.58 -10.89 14.96
C PRO A 31 -13.50 -10.31 13.54
N GLU A 32 -14.22 -9.22 13.27
CA GLU A 32 -14.26 -8.58 11.95
C GLU A 32 -12.90 -8.00 11.56
N LYS A 33 -12.24 -7.32 12.50
CA LYS A 33 -10.89 -6.78 12.29
C LYS A 33 -9.86 -7.90 12.15
N ARG A 34 -10.05 -9.02 12.86
CA ARG A 34 -9.18 -10.19 12.80
C ARG A 34 -9.27 -10.89 11.45
N ASP A 35 -10.46 -10.99 10.87
CA ASP A 35 -10.65 -11.53 9.52
C ASP A 35 -9.99 -10.63 8.47
N THR A 36 -10.08 -9.30 8.59
CA THR A 36 -9.32 -8.38 7.72
C THR A 36 -7.81 -8.59 7.82
N LYS A 37 -7.28 -8.85 9.03
CA LYS A 37 -5.86 -9.16 9.22
C LYS A 37 -5.48 -10.53 8.64
N ARG A 38 -6.38 -11.51 8.72
CA ARG A 38 -6.20 -12.81 8.06
C ARG A 38 -6.04 -12.63 6.55
N ASP A 39 -6.97 -11.92 5.92
CA ASP A 39 -6.95 -11.67 4.47
C ASP A 39 -5.68 -10.93 4.03
N LEU A 40 -5.22 -9.98 4.86
CA LEU A 40 -3.97 -9.26 4.64
C LEU A 40 -2.75 -10.20 4.71
N ILE A 41 -2.67 -11.06 5.72
CA ILE A 41 -1.59 -12.04 5.87
C ILE A 41 -1.59 -13.01 4.67
N ASP A 42 -2.76 -13.50 4.26
CA ASP A 42 -2.92 -14.37 3.09
C ASP A 42 -2.44 -13.68 1.80
N THR A 43 -2.73 -12.39 1.66
CA THR A 43 -2.27 -11.58 0.52
C THR A 43 -0.75 -11.45 0.54
N TRP A 44 -0.14 -11.15 1.68
CA TRP A 44 1.31 -11.07 1.82
C TRP A 44 2.00 -12.41 1.57
N VAL A 45 1.41 -13.53 2.01
CA VAL A 45 1.94 -14.88 1.74
C VAL A 45 1.94 -15.16 0.24
N LYS A 46 0.85 -14.81 -0.48
CA LYS A 46 0.78 -14.95 -1.94
C LYS A 46 1.78 -14.05 -2.67
N GLN A 47 2.02 -12.84 -2.17
CA GLN A 47 2.90 -11.84 -2.77
C GLN A 47 4.35 -11.89 -2.24
N ARG A 48 4.68 -12.86 -1.38
CA ARG A 48 5.94 -12.91 -0.64
C ARG A 48 7.18 -12.69 -1.51
N ARG A 49 7.27 -13.40 -2.64
CA ARG A 49 8.39 -13.29 -3.59
C ARG A 49 8.56 -11.86 -4.13
N HIS A 50 7.46 -11.18 -4.41
CA HIS A 50 7.48 -9.81 -4.91
C HIS A 50 7.95 -8.82 -3.84
N ILE A 51 7.47 -8.99 -2.60
CA ILE A 51 7.88 -8.17 -1.45
C ILE A 51 9.39 -8.33 -1.20
N GLU A 52 9.88 -9.57 -1.16
CA GLU A 52 11.31 -9.85 -0.96
C GLU A 52 12.19 -9.24 -2.05
N GLU A 53 11.76 -9.29 -3.32
CA GLU A 53 12.46 -8.64 -4.44
C GLU A 53 12.49 -7.12 -4.30
N MET A 54 11.37 -6.50 -3.93
CA MET A 54 11.29 -5.05 -3.70
C MET A 54 12.18 -4.60 -2.54
N CYS A 55 12.29 -5.38 -1.47
CA CYS A 55 13.17 -5.09 -0.35
C CYS A 55 14.67 -5.22 -0.67
N ARG A 56 15.06 -5.94 -1.73
CA ARG A 56 16.47 -6.01 -2.17
C ARG A 56 16.97 -4.68 -2.72
N VAL A 57 16.06 -3.83 -3.22
CA VAL A 57 16.38 -2.48 -3.68
C VAL A 57 16.41 -1.55 -2.47
N ILE A 58 17.53 -0.82 -2.25
CA ILE A 58 17.75 0.06 -1.09
C ILE A 58 16.58 1.04 -0.88
N THR A 59 15.99 1.52 -1.97
CA THR A 59 14.84 2.42 -1.95
C THR A 59 13.57 1.75 -1.44
N GLY A 60 13.32 0.49 -1.85
CA GLY A 60 12.14 -0.29 -1.48
C GLY A 60 12.16 -0.82 -0.05
N ALA A 61 13.34 -1.02 0.54
CA ALA A 61 13.48 -1.49 1.92
C ALA A 61 12.87 -0.55 2.98
N SER A 62 12.77 0.74 2.69
CA SER A 62 12.16 1.74 3.59
C SER A 62 10.66 1.98 3.31
N GLN A 63 10.11 1.41 2.24
CA GLN A 63 8.73 1.60 1.84
C GLN A 63 7.80 0.66 2.60
N LYS A 64 6.69 1.21 3.10
CA LYS A 64 5.66 0.47 3.86
C LYS A 64 4.51 -0.04 2.98
N SER A 65 4.48 0.37 1.72
CA SER A 65 3.46 0.00 0.74
C SER A 65 4.04 0.14 -0.66
N THR A 66 3.66 -0.78 -1.54
CA THR A 66 3.89 -0.68 -2.98
C THR A 66 2.54 -0.42 -3.63
N GLN A 67 2.44 0.69 -4.36
CA GLN A 67 1.28 1.00 -5.17
C GLN A 67 1.66 0.78 -6.63
N GLU A 68 0.76 0.21 -7.44
CA GLU A 68 1.00 0.07 -8.87
C GLU A 68 1.17 1.47 -9.49
N ILE A 69 2.20 1.62 -10.32
CA ILE A 69 2.47 2.83 -11.08
C ILE A 69 1.21 3.19 -11.86
N GLY A 70 0.71 4.41 -11.69
CA GLY A 70 -0.52 4.89 -12.34
C GLY A 70 -1.81 4.68 -11.55
N THR A 71 -1.78 4.15 -10.31
CA THR A 71 -2.99 4.12 -9.45
C THR A 71 -3.35 5.51 -8.91
N ALA A 72 -2.38 6.43 -8.81
CA ALA A 72 -2.63 7.86 -8.65
C ALA A 72 -2.83 8.46 -10.05
N THR A 73 -3.98 8.20 -10.66
CA THR A 73 -4.27 8.37 -12.10
C THR A 73 -4.25 9.80 -12.66
N VAL A 74 -3.74 10.81 -11.95
CA VAL A 74 -3.92 12.22 -12.38
C VAL A 74 -2.68 12.88 -12.96
N ILE A 75 -1.47 12.37 -12.71
CA ILE A 75 -0.24 13.04 -13.15
C ILE A 75 0.73 12.00 -13.73
N SER A 76 1.47 12.36 -14.77
CA SER A 76 2.51 11.51 -15.38
C SER A 76 3.67 11.25 -14.40
N ARG A 77 4.53 10.28 -14.73
CA ARG A 77 5.73 9.99 -13.92
C ARG A 77 6.64 11.21 -13.83
N GLU A 78 6.80 11.91 -14.94
CA GLU A 78 7.62 13.12 -15.04
C GLU A 78 7.07 14.23 -14.13
N GLY A 79 5.74 14.37 -14.05
CA GLY A 79 5.07 15.29 -13.14
C GLY A 79 5.20 14.90 -11.67
N GLU A 80 5.08 13.62 -11.31
CA GLU A 80 5.34 13.14 -9.95
C GLU A 80 6.79 13.44 -9.51
N GLU A 81 7.77 13.25 -10.41
CA GLU A 81 9.17 13.58 -10.15
C GLU A 81 9.38 15.08 -9.94
N ALA A 82 8.71 15.93 -10.73
CA ALA A 82 8.76 17.38 -10.56
C ALA A 82 8.23 17.81 -9.18
N ILE A 83 7.10 17.24 -8.74
CA ILE A 83 6.53 17.50 -7.40
C ILE A 83 7.51 17.02 -6.32
N LYS A 84 8.09 15.84 -6.47
CA LYS A 84 9.07 15.29 -5.52
C LYS A 84 10.32 16.17 -5.39
N LEU A 85 10.86 16.67 -6.49
CA LEU A 85 12.02 17.58 -6.48
C LEU A 85 11.68 18.89 -5.77
N TRP A 86 10.50 19.45 -6.05
CA TRP A 86 10.01 20.66 -5.39
C TRP A 86 9.79 20.47 -3.87
N VAL A 87 9.22 19.33 -3.46
CA VAL A 87 9.08 19.00 -2.03
C VAL A 87 10.45 18.91 -1.36
N ASN A 88 11.41 18.25 -2.00
CA ASN A 88 12.74 18.07 -1.44
C ASN A 88 13.53 19.39 -1.36
N SER A 89 13.35 20.31 -2.31
CA SER A 89 14.00 21.63 -2.22
C SER A 89 13.48 22.43 -1.03
N LEU A 90 12.17 22.48 -0.83
CA LEU A 90 11.56 23.19 0.31
C LEU A 90 11.94 22.58 1.65
N ARG A 91 11.96 21.24 1.76
CA ARG A 91 12.41 20.56 2.98
C ARG A 91 13.88 20.81 3.29
N ARG A 92 14.74 20.89 2.28
CA ARG A 92 16.16 21.25 2.44
C ARG A 92 16.33 22.68 2.95
N GLU A 93 15.42 23.58 2.59
CA GLU A 93 15.37 24.96 3.08
C GLU A 93 14.68 25.10 4.45
N GLY A 94 14.21 23.98 5.04
CA GLY A 94 13.51 23.98 6.32
C GLY A 94 12.09 24.54 6.25
N ILE A 95 11.53 24.68 5.04
CA ILE A 95 10.20 25.22 4.82
C ILE A 95 9.17 24.09 5.01
N PRO A 96 8.23 24.23 5.98
CA PRO A 96 7.16 23.26 6.13
C PRO A 96 6.18 23.37 4.95
N ILE A 97 5.81 22.22 4.39
CA ILE A 97 4.87 22.11 3.27
C ILE A 97 3.52 21.71 3.83
N SER A 98 2.50 22.56 3.61
CA SER A 98 1.12 22.22 3.95
C SER A 98 0.48 21.35 2.87
N ALA A 99 -0.59 20.64 3.22
CA ALA A 99 -1.38 19.86 2.27
C ALA A 99 -1.88 20.73 1.10
N LEU A 100 -2.35 21.95 1.39
CA LEU A 100 -2.80 22.92 0.39
C LEU A 100 -1.70 23.30 -0.61
N MET A 101 -0.47 23.50 -0.14
CA MET A 101 0.65 23.81 -1.04
C MET A 101 0.95 22.65 -1.99
N LEU A 102 0.86 21.42 -1.49
CA LEU A 102 1.07 20.22 -2.29
C LEU A 102 -0.05 20.04 -3.34
N GLU A 103 -1.30 20.30 -2.95
CA GLU A 103 -2.46 20.28 -3.85
C GLU A 103 -2.32 21.32 -4.98
N LEU A 104 -1.99 22.57 -4.64
CA LEU A 104 -1.77 23.63 -5.62
C LEU A 104 -0.62 23.28 -6.57
N LYS A 105 0.45 22.66 -6.06
CA LYS A 105 1.57 22.24 -6.91
C LYS A 105 1.17 21.09 -7.83
N ALA A 106 0.38 20.13 -7.34
CA ALA A 106 -0.13 19.02 -8.13
C ALA A 106 -1.07 19.52 -9.25
N GLN A 107 -1.96 20.47 -8.96
CA GLN A 107 -2.82 21.10 -9.97
C GLN A 107 -2.00 21.83 -11.05
N SER A 108 -1.01 22.62 -10.65
CA SER A 108 -0.12 23.31 -11.61
C SER A 108 0.61 22.32 -12.53
N VAL A 109 1.06 21.17 -12.01
CA VAL A 109 1.74 20.16 -12.82
C VAL A 109 0.76 19.42 -13.73
N ALA A 110 -0.47 19.16 -13.28
CA ALA A 110 -1.52 18.58 -14.12
C ALA A 110 -1.93 19.50 -15.27
N GLU A 111 -2.02 20.81 -15.02
CA GLU A 111 -2.25 21.84 -16.05
C GLU A 111 -1.13 21.87 -17.11
N ASP A 112 0.13 21.79 -16.66
CA ASP A 112 1.29 21.72 -17.56
C ASP A 112 1.28 20.45 -18.45
N GLU A 113 0.60 19.39 -18.01
CA GLU A 113 0.47 18.11 -18.72
C GLU A 113 -0.84 17.98 -19.52
N ASP A 114 -1.69 19.02 -19.57
CA ASP A 114 -3.02 19.00 -20.18
C ASP A 114 -3.95 17.91 -19.61
N VAL A 115 -3.76 17.56 -18.34
CA VAL A 115 -4.62 16.59 -17.64
C VAL A 115 -5.79 17.33 -16.99
N LEU A 116 -7.02 16.88 -17.25
CA LEU A 116 -8.25 17.48 -16.71
C LEU A 116 -8.22 17.55 -15.18
N SER A 117 -8.17 18.79 -14.66
CA SER A 117 -8.10 19.15 -13.24
C SER A 117 -9.26 18.56 -12.38
N ASP A 118 -10.43 18.33 -12.98
CA ASP A 118 -11.62 17.77 -12.30
C ASP A 118 -11.45 16.33 -11.76
N VAL A 119 -10.33 15.66 -12.06
CA VAL A 119 -10.03 14.29 -11.60
C VAL A 119 -9.19 14.29 -10.30
N LEU A 120 -8.64 15.43 -9.88
CA LEU A 120 -7.74 15.54 -8.72
C LEU A 120 -8.47 15.64 -7.36
N THR A 121 -9.58 14.91 -7.18
CA THR A 121 -10.28 14.80 -5.89
C THR A 121 -9.56 13.84 -4.95
N GLY A 122 -8.46 14.29 -4.35
CA GLY A 122 -7.80 13.60 -3.25
C GLY A 122 -8.27 14.15 -1.90
N ALA A 123 -8.69 13.29 -0.97
CA ALA A 123 -8.90 13.68 0.43
C ALA A 123 -7.58 13.57 1.20
N TRP A 124 -6.97 14.71 1.51
CA TRP A 124 -5.74 14.79 2.30
C TRP A 124 -6.07 15.45 3.64
N SER A 125 -6.62 14.66 4.58
CA SER A 125 -6.87 15.06 5.98
C SER A 125 -5.76 14.60 6.91
#